data_AF-A0A956KUY9-F1
#
_entry.id   AF-A0A956KUY9-F1
#
_cell.length_a   1.000
_cell.length_b   1.000
_cell.length_c   1.000
_cell.angle_alpha   90.00
_cell.angle_beta   90.00
_cell.angle_gamma   90.00
#
_symmetry.space_group_name_H-M   'P 1'
#
loop_
_entity.id
_entity.type
_entity.pdbx_description
1 polymer ?
#
loop_
_entity_poly.entity_id
_entity_poly.type
_entity_poly.pdbx_seq_one_letter_code
_entity_poly.pdbx_strand_id
1 'polypeptide(L)'
;HIVRWAVRRLEQDFFDAPPRDIVEVWLLGDDASYRAHARAVFDDEPDTPYGYFSSTHRVLVMNIATGGGTLVHELVHPYIESDFPRCPSWFDEGLASLYEQCADHEGHIWGLPNWRLPGLQQAIEAGTLPSFVTLLSTTRHEFYEEDPGSHYAQARYLCFYLQQEDRLRDFYRDFRRDAAKDPSGLATLRAHVGEDLSAFQRTWERWVLTLRYG
;
A
#
# COMPACT_ATOMS: atom_id res chain seq x y z
N HIS A 1 -13.57 -13.01 10.44
CA HIS A 1 -13.01 -14.05 9.55
C HIS A 1 -11.90 -13.48 8.66
N ILE A 2 -12.14 -12.37 7.95
CA ILE A 2 -11.16 -11.73 7.05
C ILE A 2 -9.88 -11.22 7.74
N VAL A 3 -9.99 -10.56 8.90
CA VAL A 3 -8.82 -10.04 9.65
C VAL A 3 -7.82 -11.13 10.01
N ARG A 4 -8.30 -12.21 10.65
CA ARG A 4 -7.45 -13.34 11.06
C ARG A 4 -6.79 -14.02 9.86
N TRP A 5 -7.49 -14.09 8.73
CA TRP A 5 -6.92 -14.62 7.49
C TRP A 5 -5.82 -13.70 6.94
N ALA A 6 -6.10 -12.39 6.81
CA ALA A 6 -5.16 -11.42 6.28
C ALA A 6 -3.88 -11.35 7.13
N VAL A 7 -4.02 -11.26 8.46
CA VAL A 7 -2.90 -11.30 9.41
C VAL A 7 -2.00 -12.51 9.18
N ARG A 8 -2.58 -13.72 9.13
CA ARG A 8 -1.80 -14.94 8.93
C ARG A 8 -1.04 -14.96 7.60
N ARG A 9 -1.64 -14.41 6.54
CA ARG A 9 -0.99 -14.37 5.22
C ARG A 9 0.09 -13.29 5.15
N LEU A 10 -0.16 -12.11 5.71
CA LEU A 10 0.83 -11.03 5.80
C LEU A 10 2.07 -11.46 6.60
N GLU A 11 1.88 -12.08 7.77
CA GLU A 11 2.98 -12.65 8.58
C GLU A 11 3.76 -13.72 7.81
N GLN A 12 3.05 -14.62 7.11
CA GLN A 12 3.69 -15.67 6.32
C GLN A 12 4.52 -15.11 5.16
N ASP A 13 4.04 -14.07 4.49
CA ASP A 13 4.60 -13.61 3.21
C ASP A 13 5.64 -12.49 3.37
N PHE A 14 5.54 -11.66 4.41
CA PHE A 14 6.36 -10.46 4.57
C PHE A 14 7.01 -10.27 5.94
N PHE A 15 6.33 -10.67 7.03
CA PHE A 15 6.70 -10.20 8.37
C PHE A 15 7.05 -11.35 9.32
N ASP A 16 8.34 -11.42 9.72
CA ASP A 16 8.86 -12.46 10.62
C ASP A 16 8.28 -12.40 12.05
N ALA A 17 7.66 -11.29 12.43
CA ALA A 17 7.06 -11.07 13.74
C ALA A 17 5.78 -10.24 13.63
N PRO A 18 4.80 -10.42 14.54
CA PRO A 18 3.68 -9.50 14.66
C PRO A 18 4.19 -8.08 14.98
N PRO A 19 3.37 -7.04 14.77
CA PRO A 19 3.73 -5.69 15.17
C PRO A 19 4.07 -5.69 16.66
N ARG A 20 5.11 -4.94 17.05
CA ARG A 20 5.50 -4.80 18.47
C ARG A 20 4.34 -4.35 19.36
N ASP A 21 3.35 -3.75 18.73
CA ASP A 21 2.24 -3.10 19.36
C ASP A 21 0.93 -3.81 19.01
N ILE A 22 0.20 -4.30 20.03
CA ILE A 22 -1.14 -4.88 19.83
C ILE A 22 -2.01 -3.77 19.23
N VAL A 23 -2.40 -3.94 17.98
CA VAL A 23 -3.35 -3.08 17.30
C VAL A 23 -4.74 -3.54 17.72
N GLU A 24 -5.40 -2.78 18.59
CA GLU A 24 -6.83 -2.98 18.81
C GLU A 24 -7.57 -2.57 17.54
N VAL A 25 -8.45 -3.42 17.01
CA VAL A 25 -9.19 -3.12 15.76
C VAL A 25 -10.63 -2.76 16.10
N TRP A 26 -11.00 -1.51 15.87
CA TRP A 26 -12.34 -0.98 16.05
C TRP A 26 -13.04 -0.89 14.71
N LEU A 27 -14.13 -1.65 14.54
CA LEU A 27 -14.95 -1.66 13.34
C LEU A 27 -16.26 -0.92 13.60
N LEU A 28 -16.43 0.27 13.00
CA LEU A 28 -17.56 1.17 13.21
C LEU A 28 -18.48 1.15 11.99
N GLY A 29 -19.78 1.08 12.24
CA GLY A 29 -20.79 0.73 11.24
C GLY A 29 -21.02 1.75 10.13
N ASP A 30 -20.70 3.02 10.37
CA ASP A 30 -20.92 4.15 9.44
C ASP A 30 -19.99 5.35 9.77
N ASP A 31 -19.97 6.36 8.89
CA ASP A 31 -19.11 7.56 9.06
C ASP A 31 -19.42 8.34 10.34
N ALA A 32 -20.70 8.42 10.72
CA ALA A 32 -21.13 9.12 11.93
C ALA A 32 -20.58 8.45 13.20
N SER A 33 -20.75 7.13 13.32
CA SER A 33 -20.22 6.35 14.44
C SER A 33 -18.70 6.31 14.44
N TYR A 34 -18.07 6.22 13.27
CA TYR A 34 -16.62 6.30 13.09
C TYR A 34 -16.03 7.61 13.63
N ARG A 35 -16.49 8.76 13.16
CA ARG A 35 -15.98 10.07 13.59
C ARG A 35 -16.30 10.36 15.06
N ALA A 36 -17.52 10.04 15.50
CA ALA A 36 -17.91 10.24 16.88
C ALA A 36 -17.06 9.40 17.85
N HIS A 37 -16.79 8.13 17.54
CA HIS A 37 -15.96 7.29 18.40
C HIS A 37 -14.48 7.66 18.34
N ALA A 38 -13.95 7.98 17.16
CA ALA A 38 -12.58 8.48 17.02
C ALA A 38 -12.35 9.67 17.97
N ARG A 39 -13.26 10.65 17.94
CA ARG A 39 -13.15 11.83 18.79
C ARG A 39 -13.42 11.52 20.27
N ALA A 40 -14.45 10.75 20.58
CA ALA A 40 -14.85 10.53 21.97
C ALA A 40 -13.91 9.61 22.76
N VAL A 41 -13.27 8.65 22.08
CA VAL A 41 -12.43 7.62 22.72
C VAL A 41 -10.95 7.96 22.61
N PHE A 42 -10.52 8.50 21.48
CA PHE A 42 -9.10 8.75 21.18
C PHE A 42 -8.74 10.24 21.07
N ASP A 43 -9.72 11.15 21.10
CA ASP A 43 -9.54 12.59 20.78
C ASP A 43 -8.90 12.83 19.40
N ASP A 44 -8.99 11.84 18.53
CA ASP A 44 -8.51 11.89 17.16
C ASP A 44 -9.58 12.53 16.25
N GLU A 45 -9.13 13.30 15.26
CA GLU A 45 -9.98 13.87 14.21
C GLU A 45 -9.58 13.26 12.87
N PRO A 46 -10.32 12.24 12.38
CA PRO A 46 -9.90 11.51 11.20
C PRO A 46 -9.96 12.40 9.95
N ASP A 47 -8.83 12.44 9.25
CA ASP A 47 -8.65 13.11 7.95
C ASP A 47 -9.25 12.31 6.80
N THR A 48 -9.34 10.98 6.92
CA THR A 48 -10.00 10.10 5.95
C THR A 48 -11.37 9.59 6.42
N PRO A 49 -12.32 9.32 5.49
CA PRO A 49 -13.61 8.70 5.82
C PRO A 49 -13.56 7.18 5.95
N TYR A 50 -12.41 6.54 5.71
CA TYR A 50 -12.30 5.10 5.53
C TYR A 50 -11.84 4.38 6.80
N GLY A 51 -10.80 4.91 7.41
CA GLY A 51 -10.14 4.36 8.58
C GLY A 51 -8.79 5.03 8.77
N TYR A 52 -8.15 4.76 9.89
CA TYR A 52 -6.80 5.21 10.17
C TYR A 52 -6.18 4.37 11.28
N PHE A 53 -4.86 4.21 11.22
CA PHE A 53 -4.07 3.77 12.35
C PHE A 53 -3.67 4.96 13.23
N SER A 54 -4.00 4.89 14.52
CA SER A 54 -3.51 5.83 15.53
C SER A 54 -2.28 5.24 16.21
N SER A 55 -1.08 5.74 15.88
CA SER A 55 0.17 5.27 16.51
C SER A 55 0.22 5.61 18.00
N THR A 56 -0.38 6.73 18.42
CA THR A 56 -0.51 7.14 19.83
C THR A 56 -1.33 6.13 20.64
N HIS A 57 -2.47 5.71 20.10
CA HIS A 57 -3.43 4.84 20.79
C HIS A 57 -3.27 3.35 20.46
N ARG A 58 -2.42 3.02 19.48
CA ARG A 58 -2.18 1.66 18.97
C ARG A 58 -3.48 0.97 18.61
N VAL A 59 -4.35 1.72 17.92
CA VAL A 59 -5.67 1.28 17.50
C VAL A 59 -5.82 1.51 16.00
N LEU A 60 -6.43 0.54 15.33
CA LEU A 60 -6.93 0.70 13.98
C LEU A 60 -8.43 0.96 14.04
N VAL A 61 -8.84 2.18 13.70
CA VAL A 61 -10.24 2.60 13.72
C VAL A 61 -10.77 2.62 12.29
N MET A 62 -11.87 1.91 12.03
CA MET A 62 -12.35 1.64 10.68
C MET A 62 -13.82 1.98 10.49
N ASN A 63 -14.15 2.63 9.38
CA ASN A 63 -15.53 2.77 8.90
C ASN A 63 -15.87 1.62 7.94
N ILE A 64 -16.56 0.59 8.42
CA ILE A 64 -16.85 -0.62 7.61
C ILE A 64 -17.86 -0.37 6.49
N ALA A 65 -18.62 0.73 6.52
CA ALA A 65 -19.51 1.11 5.44
C ALA A 65 -18.75 1.44 4.14
N THR A 66 -17.44 1.73 4.24
CA THR A 66 -16.58 1.98 3.08
C THR A 66 -16.06 0.71 2.40
N GLY A 67 -16.32 -0.47 2.99
CA GLY A 67 -15.91 -1.78 2.48
C GLY A 67 -14.74 -2.40 3.26
N GLY A 68 -14.56 -3.71 3.13
CA GLY A 68 -13.51 -4.46 3.84
C GLY A 68 -12.10 -4.29 3.27
N GLY A 69 -11.95 -3.68 2.09
CA GLY A 69 -10.65 -3.41 1.46
C GLY A 69 -9.79 -2.45 2.27
N THR A 70 -10.41 -1.43 2.85
CA THR A 70 -9.74 -0.49 3.74
C THR A 70 -9.16 -1.18 4.98
N LEU A 71 -9.82 -2.24 5.49
CA LEU A 71 -9.32 -2.91 6.68
C LEU A 71 -8.00 -3.64 6.44
N VAL A 72 -7.83 -4.31 5.30
CA VAL A 72 -6.56 -5.00 5.01
C VAL A 72 -5.47 -3.99 4.67
N HIS A 73 -5.81 -2.92 3.96
CA HIS A 73 -4.91 -1.78 3.72
C HIS A 73 -4.31 -1.28 5.04
N GLU A 74 -5.16 -0.90 5.98
CA GLU A 74 -4.71 -0.32 7.23
C GLU A 74 -4.02 -1.33 8.17
N LEU A 75 -4.28 -2.63 8.01
CA LEU A 75 -3.55 -3.67 8.73
C LEU A 75 -2.09 -3.75 8.29
N VAL A 76 -1.72 -3.30 7.09
CA VAL A 76 -0.33 -3.36 6.60
C VAL A 76 0.57 -2.35 7.31
N HIS A 77 0.09 -1.12 7.56
CA HIS A 77 0.93 -0.05 8.10
C HIS A 77 1.58 -0.39 9.45
N PRO A 78 0.89 -0.95 10.46
CA PRO A 78 1.54 -1.30 11.73
C PRO A 78 2.64 -2.36 11.59
N TYR A 79 2.51 -3.28 10.63
CA TYR A 79 3.57 -4.24 10.34
C TYR A 79 4.78 -3.55 9.69
N ILE A 80 4.54 -2.69 8.69
CA ILE A 80 5.62 -1.93 8.04
C ILE A 80 6.31 -1.02 9.05
N GLU A 81 5.58 -0.30 9.91
CA GLU A 81 6.16 0.58 10.93
C GLU A 81 7.07 -0.19 11.89
N SER A 82 6.67 -1.40 12.28
CA SER A 82 7.43 -2.25 13.20
C SER A 82 8.64 -2.93 12.53
N ASP A 83 8.48 -3.43 11.30
CA ASP A 83 9.49 -4.23 10.60
C ASP A 83 10.43 -3.39 9.72
N PHE A 84 9.91 -2.33 9.13
CA PHE A 84 10.63 -1.40 8.25
C PHE A 84 10.35 0.08 8.63
N PRO A 85 10.83 0.57 9.80
CA PRO A 85 10.50 1.91 10.33
C PRO A 85 10.91 3.12 9.47
N ARG A 86 11.72 2.90 8.42
CA ARG A 86 12.17 3.94 7.47
C ARG A 86 11.61 3.72 6.07
N CYS A 87 10.53 2.95 5.95
CA CYS A 87 9.83 2.72 4.70
C CYS A 87 9.36 4.08 4.13
N PRO A 88 9.64 4.40 2.86
CA PRO A 88 9.11 5.61 2.25
C PRO A 88 7.62 5.46 1.91
N SER A 89 6.92 6.59 1.87
CA SER A 89 5.47 6.64 1.64
C SER A 89 5.03 5.89 0.39
N TRP A 90 5.79 5.95 -0.71
CA TRP A 90 5.42 5.24 -1.94
C TRP A 90 5.28 3.72 -1.72
N PHE A 91 6.16 3.11 -0.92
CA PHE A 91 6.13 1.66 -0.75
C PHE A 91 5.16 1.25 0.35
N ASP A 92 5.08 2.02 1.44
CA ASP A 92 4.12 1.83 2.52
C ASP A 92 2.69 1.81 1.97
N GLU A 93 2.32 2.88 1.25
CA GLU A 93 1.01 3.02 0.62
C GLU A 93 0.84 2.06 -0.57
N GLY A 94 1.91 1.79 -1.32
CA GLY A 94 1.90 0.85 -2.44
C GLY A 94 1.56 -0.59 -2.01
N LEU A 95 2.15 -1.07 -0.92
CA LEU A 95 1.89 -2.40 -0.37
C LEU A 95 0.53 -2.47 0.33
N ALA A 96 0.16 -1.44 1.10
CA ALA A 96 -1.15 -1.36 1.73
C ALA A 96 -2.28 -1.36 0.69
N SER A 97 -2.18 -0.50 -0.32
CA SER A 97 -3.19 -0.37 -1.38
C SER A 97 -3.24 -1.58 -2.32
N LEU A 98 -2.16 -2.36 -2.45
CA LEU A 98 -2.20 -3.64 -3.16
C LEU A 98 -3.28 -4.57 -2.60
N TYR A 99 -3.44 -4.58 -1.28
CA TYR A 99 -4.35 -5.48 -0.58
C TYR A 99 -5.74 -4.89 -0.28
N GLU A 100 -6.04 -3.68 -0.75
CA GLU A 100 -7.40 -3.12 -0.81
C GLU A 100 -8.38 -4.04 -1.53
N GLN A 101 -7.90 -4.83 -2.48
CA GLN A 101 -8.65 -5.90 -3.10
C GLN A 101 -7.73 -7.11 -3.22
N CYS A 102 -7.96 -8.13 -2.40
CA CYS A 102 -7.11 -9.30 -2.34
C CYS A 102 -7.91 -10.59 -2.14
N ALA A 103 -7.26 -11.71 -2.44
CA ALA A 103 -7.77 -13.05 -2.23
C ALA A 103 -6.65 -14.00 -1.80
N ASP A 104 -7.02 -15.24 -1.47
CA ASP A 104 -6.06 -16.32 -1.30
C ASP A 104 -5.67 -16.85 -2.69
N HIS A 105 -4.37 -16.89 -2.98
CA HIS A 105 -3.82 -17.52 -4.16
C HIS A 105 -2.75 -18.52 -3.73
N GLU A 106 -3.06 -19.81 -3.82
CA GLU A 106 -2.15 -20.90 -3.45
C GLU A 106 -1.58 -20.78 -2.02
N GLY A 107 -2.38 -20.25 -1.08
CA GLY A 107 -1.94 -20.05 0.30
C GLY A 107 -1.19 -18.76 0.57
N HIS A 108 -1.14 -17.83 -0.38
CA HIS A 108 -0.57 -16.49 -0.26
C HIS A 108 -1.65 -15.41 -0.30
N ILE A 109 -1.41 -14.28 0.36
CA ILE A 109 -2.24 -13.09 0.13
C ILE A 109 -1.87 -12.50 -1.23
N TRP A 110 -2.87 -12.37 -2.09
CA TRP A 110 -2.65 -11.94 -3.47
C TRP A 110 -3.53 -10.75 -3.79
N GLY A 111 -2.90 -9.63 -4.12
CA GLY A 111 -3.60 -8.45 -4.64
C GLY A 111 -4.26 -8.77 -5.98
N LEU A 112 -5.41 -8.15 -6.24
CA LEU A 112 -6.18 -8.25 -7.48
C LEU A 112 -6.30 -6.85 -8.11
N PRO A 113 -6.65 -6.72 -9.40
CA PRO A 113 -7.02 -5.40 -9.95
C PRO A 113 -8.16 -4.76 -9.15
N ASN A 114 -8.11 -3.44 -8.94
CA ASN A 114 -9.13 -2.71 -8.18
C ASN A 114 -9.58 -1.41 -8.87
N TRP A 115 -10.46 -0.65 -8.21
CA TRP A 115 -11.07 0.60 -8.71
C TRP A 115 -10.09 1.72 -9.03
N ARG A 116 -8.81 1.62 -8.66
CA ARG A 116 -7.78 2.59 -9.04
C ARG A 116 -7.29 2.37 -10.48
N LEU A 117 -7.53 1.20 -11.08
CA LEU A 117 -7.06 0.88 -12.44
C LEU A 117 -7.53 1.89 -13.50
N PRO A 118 -8.83 2.25 -13.59
CA PRO A 118 -9.30 3.09 -14.68
C PRO A 118 -8.69 4.49 -14.64
N GLY A 119 -8.52 5.06 -13.43
CA GLY A 119 -7.84 6.35 -13.26
C GLY A 119 -6.37 6.31 -13.66
N LEU A 120 -5.66 5.23 -13.29
CA LEU A 120 -4.27 5.03 -13.72
C LEU A 120 -4.15 4.89 -15.24
N GLN A 121 -5.02 4.11 -15.87
CA GLN A 121 -5.02 3.93 -17.33
C GLN A 121 -5.26 5.27 -18.04
N GLN A 122 -6.19 6.10 -17.55
CA GLN A 122 -6.41 7.45 -18.06
C GLN A 122 -5.16 8.34 -17.93
N ALA A 123 -4.48 8.30 -16.77
CA ALA A 123 -3.26 9.08 -16.56
C ALA A 123 -2.10 8.67 -17.49
N ILE A 124 -1.97 7.36 -17.75
CA ILE A 124 -1.01 6.79 -18.71
C ILE A 124 -1.34 7.25 -20.12
N GLU A 125 -2.60 7.12 -20.56
CA GLU A 125 -3.04 7.54 -21.90
C GLU A 125 -2.87 9.04 -22.12
N ALA A 126 -3.06 9.85 -21.07
CA ALA A 126 -2.84 11.29 -21.10
C ALA A 126 -1.35 11.70 -21.03
N GLY A 127 -0.44 10.76 -20.75
CA GLY A 127 1.00 11.05 -20.59
C GLY A 127 1.32 11.94 -19.39
N THR A 128 0.49 11.87 -18.34
CA THR A 128 0.57 12.74 -17.14
C THR A 128 1.23 12.06 -15.95
N LEU A 129 1.50 10.76 -16.05
CA LEU A 129 2.08 9.97 -14.97
C LEU A 129 3.53 10.39 -14.69
N PRO A 130 3.94 10.60 -13.43
CA PRO A 130 5.34 10.91 -13.12
C PRO A 130 6.24 9.71 -13.42
N SER A 131 7.54 9.98 -13.56
CA SER A 131 8.52 8.91 -13.75
C SER A 131 8.65 8.06 -12.47
N PHE A 132 9.05 6.79 -12.57
CA PHE A 132 9.37 6.01 -11.36
C PHE A 132 10.48 6.65 -10.53
N VAL A 133 11.45 7.34 -11.15
CA VAL A 133 12.48 8.09 -10.41
C VAL A 133 11.85 9.18 -9.56
N THR A 134 10.88 9.91 -10.11
CA THR A 134 10.13 10.96 -9.42
C THR A 134 9.29 10.36 -8.28
N LEU A 135 8.45 9.36 -8.57
CA LEU A 135 7.56 8.73 -7.59
C LEU A 135 8.34 8.19 -6.38
N LEU A 136 9.40 7.42 -6.62
CA LEU A 136 10.18 6.79 -5.54
C LEU A 136 10.96 7.81 -4.71
N SER A 137 11.22 9.00 -5.26
CA SER A 137 11.95 10.08 -4.58
C SER A 137 11.04 11.09 -3.89
N THR A 138 9.71 10.89 -3.92
CA THR A 138 8.76 11.76 -3.22
C THR A 138 9.01 11.76 -1.71
N THR A 139 8.94 12.94 -1.12
CA THR A 139 8.76 13.09 0.32
C THR A 139 7.35 12.70 0.72
N ARG A 140 7.12 12.53 2.04
CA ARG A 140 5.77 12.33 2.58
C ARG A 140 4.81 13.39 2.04
N HIS A 141 5.16 14.68 2.17
CA HIS A 141 4.30 15.78 1.74
C HIS A 141 3.96 15.72 0.24
N GLU A 142 4.95 15.55 -0.62
CA GLU A 142 4.74 15.46 -2.07
C GLU A 142 3.87 14.26 -2.47
N PHE A 143 4.02 13.14 -1.76
CA PHE A 143 3.22 11.93 -2.01
C PHE A 143 1.72 12.18 -1.76
N TYR A 144 1.37 12.79 -0.62
CA TYR A 144 -0.03 12.97 -0.20
C TYR A 144 -0.71 14.22 -0.75
N GLU A 145 0.01 15.31 -1.03
CA GLU A 145 -0.61 16.63 -1.27
C GLU A 145 -0.61 17.10 -2.74
N GLU A 146 0.29 16.60 -3.60
CA GLU A 146 0.42 17.13 -4.97
C GLU A 146 -0.44 16.40 -6.01
N ASP A 147 -0.40 15.06 -6.05
CA ASP A 147 -1.28 14.22 -6.89
C ASP A 147 -1.53 12.86 -6.21
N PRO A 148 -2.32 12.84 -5.10
CA PRO A 148 -2.52 11.62 -4.33
C PRO A 148 -3.20 10.52 -5.16
N GLY A 149 -4.09 10.87 -6.09
CA GLY A 149 -4.79 9.90 -6.93
C GLY A 149 -3.83 9.08 -7.79
N SER A 150 -2.95 9.76 -8.53
CA SER A 150 -2.00 9.10 -9.42
C SER A 150 -0.85 8.44 -8.67
N HIS A 151 -0.35 9.05 -7.59
CA HIS A 151 0.74 8.48 -6.78
C HIS A 151 0.35 7.15 -6.14
N TYR A 152 -0.82 7.08 -5.49
CA TYR A 152 -1.34 5.84 -4.93
C TYR A 152 -1.51 4.76 -6.00
N ALA A 153 -2.15 5.12 -7.12
CA ALA A 153 -2.42 4.14 -8.17
C ALA A 153 -1.11 3.63 -8.80
N GLN A 154 -0.15 4.50 -9.07
CA GLN A 154 1.14 4.10 -9.63
C GLN A 154 1.94 3.22 -8.67
N ALA A 155 2.05 3.61 -7.40
CA ALA A 155 2.74 2.85 -6.36
C ALA A 155 2.12 1.45 -6.17
N ARG A 156 0.79 1.40 -6.08
CA ARG A 156 0.02 0.16 -6.02
C ARG A 156 0.33 -0.76 -7.18
N TYR A 157 0.24 -0.24 -8.42
CA TYR A 157 0.40 -1.05 -9.62
C TYR A 157 1.86 -1.40 -9.92
N LEU A 158 2.83 -0.69 -9.33
CA LEU A 158 4.21 -1.14 -9.26
C LEU A 158 4.35 -2.37 -8.33
N CYS A 159 3.77 -2.33 -7.13
CA CYS A 159 3.75 -3.48 -6.22
C CYS A 159 2.99 -4.67 -6.84
N PHE A 160 1.87 -4.40 -7.54
CA PHE A 160 1.11 -5.40 -8.28
C PHE A 160 1.94 -6.04 -9.40
N TYR A 161 2.73 -5.25 -10.15
CA TYR A 161 3.64 -5.79 -11.17
C TYR A 161 4.69 -6.71 -10.56
N LEU A 162 5.36 -6.26 -9.50
CA LEU A 162 6.33 -7.09 -8.78
C LEU A 162 5.69 -8.37 -8.23
N GLN A 163 4.41 -8.32 -7.81
CA GLN A 163 3.67 -9.50 -7.40
C GLN A 163 3.43 -10.46 -8.57
N GLN A 164 2.96 -9.95 -9.72
CA GLN A 164 2.72 -10.79 -10.91
C GLN A 164 3.99 -11.43 -11.47
N GLU A 165 5.15 -10.83 -11.22
CA GLU A 165 6.46 -11.37 -11.60
C GLU A 165 7.09 -12.23 -10.49
N ASP A 166 6.36 -12.54 -9.41
CA ASP A 166 6.83 -13.28 -8.22
C ASP A 166 8.00 -12.64 -7.47
N ARG A 167 8.26 -11.34 -7.69
CA ARG A 167 9.40 -10.59 -7.13
C ARG A 167 9.07 -9.80 -5.87
N LEU A 168 7.80 -9.53 -5.57
CA LEU A 168 7.42 -8.57 -4.52
C LEU A 168 8.01 -8.90 -3.13
N ARG A 169 8.01 -10.17 -2.74
CA ARG A 169 8.54 -10.63 -1.45
C ARG A 169 10.06 -10.47 -1.36
N ASP A 170 10.77 -10.76 -2.45
CA ASP A 170 12.23 -10.61 -2.53
C ASP A 170 12.61 -9.14 -2.55
N PHE A 171 11.87 -8.34 -3.33
CA PHE A 171 12.00 -6.89 -3.37
C PHE A 171 11.81 -6.27 -1.99
N TYR A 172 10.78 -6.65 -1.23
CA TYR A 172 10.55 -6.16 0.13
C TYR A 172 11.75 -6.45 1.04
N ARG A 173 12.24 -7.69 1.03
CA ARG A 173 13.38 -8.11 1.85
C ARG A 173 14.66 -7.37 1.50
N ASP A 174 14.94 -7.21 0.21
CA ASP A 174 16.11 -6.48 -0.27
C ASP A 174 16.02 -4.99 0.05
N PHE A 175 14.85 -4.38 -0.16
CA PHE A 175 14.66 -2.97 0.08
C PHE A 175 14.81 -2.64 1.57
N ARG A 176 14.14 -3.40 2.44
CA ARG A 176 14.26 -3.25 3.90
C ARG A 176 15.71 -3.37 4.36
N ARG A 177 16.46 -4.35 3.83
CA ARG A 177 17.88 -4.56 4.16
C ARG A 177 18.73 -3.34 3.77
N ASP A 178 18.49 -2.78 2.59
CA ASP A 178 19.38 -1.79 1.98
C ASP A 178 18.95 -0.33 2.21
N ALA A 179 17.79 -0.11 2.83
CA ALA A 179 17.18 1.21 3.03
C ALA A 179 18.07 2.28 3.71
N ALA A 180 19.11 1.86 4.45
CA ALA A 180 20.09 2.82 4.99
C ALA A 180 20.91 3.53 3.90
N LYS A 181 21.15 2.84 2.78
CA LYS A 181 21.96 3.32 1.65
C LYS A 181 21.10 3.67 0.44
N ASP A 182 19.91 3.10 0.35
CA ASP A 182 18.93 3.34 -0.70
C ASP A 182 17.56 3.68 -0.08
N PRO A 183 17.40 4.87 0.52
CA PRO A 183 16.16 5.22 1.24
C PRO A 183 14.92 5.31 0.34
N SER A 184 15.09 5.56 -0.96
CA SER A 184 14.00 5.58 -1.94
C SER A 184 13.68 4.19 -2.52
N GLY A 185 14.61 3.24 -2.44
CA GLY A 185 14.49 1.93 -3.08
C GLY A 185 14.79 1.96 -4.57
N LEU A 186 15.41 3.02 -5.10
CA LEU A 186 15.70 3.16 -6.52
C LEU A 186 16.74 2.16 -7.00
N ALA A 187 17.80 1.93 -6.22
CA ALA A 187 18.82 0.95 -6.55
C ALA A 187 18.25 -0.47 -6.42
N THR A 188 17.44 -0.72 -5.38
CA THR A 188 16.72 -1.99 -5.22
C THR A 188 15.77 -2.24 -6.40
N LEU A 189 15.00 -1.24 -6.84
CA LEU A 189 14.09 -1.40 -7.98
C LEU A 189 14.85 -1.74 -9.25
N ARG A 190 15.96 -1.04 -9.54
CA ARG A 190 16.82 -1.35 -10.69
C ARG A 190 17.33 -2.79 -10.67
N ALA A 191 17.75 -3.29 -9.50
CA ALA A 191 18.19 -4.68 -9.37
C ALA A 191 17.08 -5.69 -9.71
N HIS A 192 15.82 -5.32 -9.48
CA HIS A 192 14.65 -6.18 -9.71
C HIS A 192 14.01 -6.01 -11.09
N VAL A 193 14.15 -4.88 -11.78
CA VAL A 193 13.45 -4.64 -13.07
C VAL A 193 14.36 -4.20 -14.22
N GLY A 194 15.66 -4.02 -13.94
CA GLY A 194 16.67 -3.55 -14.88
C GLY A 194 17.09 -2.09 -14.67
N GLU A 195 18.29 -1.75 -15.16
CA GLU A 195 18.92 -0.44 -14.94
C GLU A 195 18.18 0.75 -15.58
N ASP A 196 17.58 0.54 -16.77
CA ASP A 196 16.85 1.57 -17.51
C ASP A 196 15.38 1.64 -17.04
N LEU A 197 15.15 2.41 -15.96
CA LEU A 197 13.81 2.61 -15.41
C LEU A 197 12.85 3.30 -16.38
N SER A 198 13.35 4.07 -17.36
CA SER A 198 12.51 4.69 -18.38
C SER A 198 12.00 3.66 -19.39
N ALA A 199 12.85 2.71 -19.79
CA ALA A 199 12.44 1.58 -20.63
C ALA A 199 11.52 0.61 -19.88
N PHE A 200 11.80 0.35 -18.60
CA PHE A 200 10.92 -0.40 -17.72
C PHE A 200 9.54 0.26 -17.64
N GLN A 201 9.47 1.56 -17.35
CA GLN A 201 8.21 2.29 -17.23
C GLN A 201 7.35 2.16 -18.49
N ARG A 202 7.91 2.34 -19.69
CA ARG A 202 7.16 2.13 -20.95
C ARG A 202 6.61 0.71 -21.11
N THR A 203 7.34 -0.29 -20.60
CA THR A 203 6.90 -1.69 -20.65
C THR A 203 5.81 -1.96 -19.63
N TRP A 204 5.99 -1.45 -18.41
CA TRP A 204 5.00 -1.50 -17.34
C TRP A 204 3.70 -0.77 -17.73
N GLU A 205 3.76 0.42 -18.32
CA GLU A 205 2.58 1.17 -18.78
C GLU A 205 1.78 0.37 -19.83
N ARG A 206 2.47 -0.22 -20.83
CA ARG A 206 1.81 -1.11 -21.79
C ARG A 206 1.13 -2.29 -21.13
N TRP A 207 1.77 -2.89 -20.13
CA TRP A 207 1.19 -3.99 -19.36
C TRP A 207 -0.03 -3.54 -18.55
N VAL A 208 0.02 -2.39 -17.86
CA VAL A 208 -1.12 -1.82 -17.12
C VAL A 208 -2.33 -1.60 -18.03
N LEU A 209 -2.12 -1.12 -19.27
CA LEU A 209 -3.19 -0.93 -20.26
C LEU A 209 -3.86 -2.25 -20.70
N THR A 210 -3.21 -3.40 -20.51
CA THR A 210 -3.83 -4.72 -20.78
C THR A 210 -4.73 -5.21 -19.65
N LEU A 211 -4.55 -4.69 -18.44
CA LEU A 211 -5.31 -5.14 -17.27
C LEU A 211 -6.79 -4.79 -17.39
N ARG A 212 -7.61 -5.54 -16.62
CA ARG A 212 -9.07 -5.40 -16.59
C ARG A 212 -9.56 -5.34 -15.14
N TYR A 213 -10.52 -4.45 -14.91
CA TYR A 213 -11.26 -4.31 -13.66
C TYR A 213 -12.72 -3.96 -14.01
N GLY A 214 -13.66 -4.73 -13.49
CA GLY A 214 -15.08 -4.67 -13.88
C GLY A 214 -15.70 -6.06 -13.93
#